data_AF-A0A950GVH1-F1
#
_entry.id   AF-A0A950GVH1-F1
#
_cell.length_a   1.000
_cell.length_b   1.000
_cell.length_c   1.000
_cell.angle_alpha   90.00
_cell.angle_beta   90.00
_cell.angle_gamma   90.00
#
_symmetry.space_group_name_H-M   'P 1'
#
loop_
_entity.id
_entity.type
_entity.pdbx_description
1 polymer ?
#
loop_
_entity_poly.entity_id
_entity_poly.type
_entity_poly.pdbx_seq_one_letter_code
_entity_poly.pdbx_strand_id
1 'polypeptide(L)'
;MDAAALRAMQAPHKESYKQNPDAALITLKAQGSIDDSKIACKVETGRALAIAGLHPATGGSGAELCSGDMLLEALVACAGVTLKAVATALEIPLRAGTVRAEGDLDFRGTLGVA
;
A
#
# COMPACT_ATOMS: atom_id res chain seq x y z
N MET A 1 4.08 -9.15 21.61
CA MET A 1 5.35 -8.41 21.79
C MET A 1 5.12 -7.33 22.83
N ASP A 2 6.08 -7.09 23.74
CA ASP A 2 6.00 -5.98 24.68
C ASP A 2 6.77 -4.73 24.17
N ALA A 3 6.72 -3.64 24.94
CA ALA A 3 7.36 -2.38 24.55
C ALA A 3 8.89 -2.45 24.50
N ALA A 4 9.54 -3.28 25.35
CA ALA A 4 10.99 -3.40 25.36
C ALA A 4 11.49 -4.15 24.12
N ALA A 5 10.82 -5.26 23.79
CA ALA A 5 11.09 -6.03 22.58
C ALA A 5 10.86 -5.20 21.31
N LEU A 6 9.78 -4.41 21.24
CA LEU A 6 9.51 -3.53 20.10
C LEU A 6 10.60 -2.48 19.91
N ARG A 7 11.04 -1.81 20.99
CA ARG A 7 12.12 -0.82 20.91
C ARG A 7 13.45 -1.45 20.50
N ALA A 8 13.77 -2.63 21.02
CA ALA A 8 14.99 -3.36 20.65
C ALA A 8 14.98 -3.73 19.17
N MET A 9 13.85 -4.22 18.66
CA MET A 9 13.67 -4.55 17.24
C MET A 9 13.77 -3.29 16.33
N GLN A 10 13.23 -2.15 16.77
CA GLN A 10 13.26 -0.91 15.96
C GLN A 10 14.58 -0.15 16.05
N ALA A 11 15.42 -0.40 17.06
CA ALA A 11 16.70 0.28 17.27
C ALA A 11 17.61 0.30 16.03
N PRO A 12 17.87 -0.81 15.32
CA PRO A 12 18.69 -0.79 14.10
C PRO A 12 18.11 0.10 12.99
N HIS A 13 16.78 0.09 12.80
CA HIS A 13 16.13 0.97 11.82
C HIS A 13 16.28 2.44 12.20
N LYS A 14 16.06 2.77 13.48
CA LYS A 14 16.23 4.15 13.97
C LYS A 14 17.66 4.65 13.78
N GLU A 15 18.64 3.81 14.08
CA GLU A 15 20.05 4.17 13.91
C GLU A 15 20.40 4.34 12.43
N SER A 16 19.95 3.42 11.57
CA SER A 16 20.13 3.54 10.12
C SER A 16 19.55 4.83 9.58
N TYR A 17 18.34 5.23 10.00
CA TYR A 17 17.68 6.43 9.50
C TYR A 17 18.26 7.73 10.04
N LYS A 18 18.90 7.73 11.22
CA LYS A 18 19.68 8.88 11.69
C LYS A 18 20.95 9.08 10.87
N GLN A 19 21.61 7.98 10.50
CA GLN A 19 22.85 8.02 9.72
C GLN A 19 22.60 8.29 8.24
N ASN A 20 21.51 7.74 7.70
CA ASN A 20 21.10 7.89 6.32
C ASN A 20 19.57 8.11 6.22
N PRO A 21 19.10 9.37 6.30
CA PRO A 21 17.68 9.70 6.27
C PRO A 21 16.95 9.21 5.02
N ASP A 22 17.61 9.21 3.86
CA ASP A 22 17.00 8.81 2.58
C ASP A 22 16.62 7.33 2.56
N ALA A 23 17.26 6.49 3.38
CA ALA A 23 16.91 5.07 3.53
C ALA A 23 15.52 4.85 4.18
N ALA A 24 14.91 5.89 4.76
CA ALA A 24 13.57 5.84 5.33
C ALA A 24 12.47 6.20 4.31
N LEU A 25 12.84 6.70 3.13
CA LEU A 25 11.92 7.08 2.07
C LEU A 25 11.55 5.86 1.22
N ILE A 26 10.28 5.48 1.22
CA ILE A 26 9.77 4.32 0.49
C ILE A 26 8.54 4.71 -0.30
N THR A 27 8.53 4.36 -1.58
CA THR A 27 7.35 4.46 -2.46
C THR A 27 6.58 3.15 -2.45
N LEU A 28 5.38 3.17 -1.88
CA LEU A 28 4.41 2.09 -2.02
C LEU A 28 3.75 2.16 -3.39
N LYS A 29 3.31 1.02 -3.92
CA LYS A 29 2.70 0.94 -5.26
C LYS A 29 1.52 -0.02 -5.23
N ALA A 30 0.43 0.39 -5.86
CA ALA A 30 -0.72 -0.48 -6.12
C ALA A 30 -1.13 -0.39 -7.58
N GLN A 31 -1.64 -1.51 -8.12
CA GLN A 31 -2.14 -1.59 -9.48
C GLN A 31 -3.45 -2.38 -9.51
N GLY A 32 -4.37 -1.93 -10.36
CA GLY A 32 -5.61 -2.61 -10.65
C GLY A 32 -5.85 -2.70 -12.15
N SER A 33 -6.47 -3.79 -12.60
CA SER A 33 -6.88 -3.98 -13.99
C SER A 33 -8.39 -3.93 -14.14
N ILE A 34 -8.82 -3.48 -15.31
CA ILE A 34 -10.23 -3.42 -15.72
C ILE A 34 -10.32 -4.17 -17.05
N ASP A 35 -11.35 -5.00 -17.20
CA ASP A 35 -11.67 -5.69 -18.45
C ASP A 35 -13.09 -5.36 -18.92
N ASP A 36 -13.51 -5.96 -20.03
CA ASP A 36 -14.84 -5.77 -20.60
C ASP A 36 -15.93 -6.65 -19.96
N SER A 37 -15.57 -7.60 -19.11
CA SER A 37 -16.48 -8.65 -18.64
C SER A 37 -17.50 -8.20 -17.60
N LYS A 38 -17.14 -7.23 -16.73
CA LYS A 38 -18.01 -6.76 -15.64
C LYS A 38 -17.66 -5.35 -15.16
N ILE A 39 -18.57 -4.74 -14.40
CA ILE A 39 -18.31 -3.50 -13.65
C ILE A 39 -17.50 -3.86 -12.40
N ALA A 40 -16.19 -4.03 -12.58
CA ALA A 40 -15.25 -4.27 -11.49
C ALA A 40 -13.84 -3.81 -11.86
N CYS A 41 -13.03 -3.55 -10.84
CA CYS A 41 -11.58 -3.44 -10.96
C CYS A 41 -10.94 -4.58 -10.16
N LYS A 42 -10.04 -5.32 -10.79
CA LYS A 42 -9.26 -6.37 -10.15
C LYS A 42 -7.99 -5.75 -9.58
N VAL A 43 -7.88 -5.71 -8.26
CA VAL A 43 -6.65 -5.39 -7.53
C VAL A 43 -6.03 -6.68 -7.01
N GLU A 44 -4.70 -6.78 -7.07
CA GLU A 44 -3.96 -7.90 -6.47
C GLU A 44 -3.81 -7.67 -4.97
N THR A 45 -4.90 -7.82 -4.23
CA THR A 45 -4.80 -7.91 -2.77
C THR A 45 -4.49 -9.36 -2.41
N GLY A 46 -3.66 -9.59 -1.39
CA GLY A 46 -3.56 -10.92 -0.78
C GLY A 46 -4.96 -11.42 -0.45
N ARG A 47 -5.38 -12.55 -1.03
CA ARG A 47 -6.74 -13.10 -0.81
C ARG A 47 -6.95 -13.40 0.68
N ALA A 48 -8.17 -13.13 1.18
CA ALA A 48 -8.73 -13.45 2.52
C ALA A 48 -8.75 -12.30 3.54
N LEU A 49 -9.39 -12.56 4.69
CA LEU A 49 -9.32 -11.71 5.89
C LEU A 49 -7.85 -11.47 6.24
N ALA A 50 -7.40 -10.23 6.09
CA ALA A 50 -6.02 -9.84 6.32
C ALA A 50 -5.86 -9.14 7.66
N ILE A 51 -4.73 -9.39 8.32
CA ILE A 51 -4.30 -8.68 9.52
C ILE A 51 -3.33 -7.59 9.07
N ALA A 52 -3.55 -6.36 9.55
CA ALA A 52 -2.62 -5.26 9.35
C ALA A 52 -1.51 -5.30 10.39
N GLY A 53 -0.26 -5.08 9.97
CA GLY A 53 0.91 -5.07 10.84
C GLY A 53 1.89 -3.96 10.51
N LEU A 54 3.05 -4.00 11.16
CA LEU A 54 4.14 -3.05 10.91
C LEU A 54 4.72 -3.27 9.51
N HIS A 55 5.13 -2.18 8.87
CA HIS A 55 5.91 -2.27 7.65
C HIS A 55 7.32 -2.80 7.97
N PRO A 56 7.99 -3.57 7.09
CA PRO A 56 9.37 -4.03 7.31
C PRO A 56 10.37 -2.92 7.59
N ALA A 57 10.16 -1.72 7.05
CA ALA A 57 10.94 -0.51 7.35
C ALA A 57 10.83 -0.03 8.82
N THR A 58 9.85 -0.54 9.54
CA THR A 58 9.62 -0.29 10.97
C THR A 58 9.76 -1.57 11.80
N GLY A 59 10.35 -2.60 11.17
CA GLY A 59 10.65 -3.93 11.69
C GLY A 59 9.46 -4.89 11.80
N GLY A 60 8.45 -4.70 10.93
CA GLY A 60 7.46 -5.74 10.68
C GLY A 60 8.04 -6.97 9.98
N SER A 61 7.37 -8.11 10.16
CA SER A 61 7.81 -9.40 9.60
C SER A 61 7.55 -9.53 8.10
N GLY A 62 6.63 -8.73 7.55
CA GLY A 62 6.09 -8.90 6.20
C GLY A 62 5.01 -9.99 6.08
N ALA A 63 4.66 -10.68 7.17
CA ALA A 63 3.57 -11.67 7.17
C ALA A 63 2.19 -11.00 7.20
N GLU A 64 2.06 -9.91 7.95
CA GLU A 64 0.87 -9.05 7.96
C GLU A 64 0.92 -8.03 6.81
N LEU A 65 -0.26 -7.58 6.35
CA LEU A 65 -0.34 -6.54 5.33
C LEU A 65 0.07 -5.18 5.91
N CYS A 66 0.76 -4.37 5.11
CA CYS A 66 0.95 -2.97 5.45
C CYS A 66 -0.35 -2.20 5.21
N SER A 67 -0.79 -1.41 6.19
CA SER A 67 -1.98 -0.55 6.05
C SER A 67 -1.83 0.49 4.92
N GLY A 68 -0.60 0.90 4.58
CA GLY A 68 -0.33 1.78 3.44
C GLY A 68 -0.64 1.11 2.09
N ASP A 69 -0.25 -0.16 1.92
CA ASP A 69 -0.58 -0.93 0.71
C ASP A 69 -2.09 -1.12 0.61
N MET A 70 -2.75 -1.50 1.70
CA MET A 70 -4.20 -1.64 1.77
C MET A 70 -4.93 -0.35 1.36
N LEU A 71 -4.42 0.81 1.80
CA LEU A 71 -4.98 2.11 1.44
C LEU A 71 -4.83 2.39 -0.06
N LEU A 72 -3.65 2.15 -0.65
CA LEU A 72 -3.43 2.35 -2.08
C LEU A 72 -4.24 1.37 -2.92
N GLU A 73 -4.36 0.11 -2.51
CA GLU A 73 -5.22 -0.89 -3.15
C GLU A 73 -6.69 -0.45 -3.15
N ALA A 74 -7.19 0.06 -2.02
CA ALA A 74 -8.55 0.59 -1.91
C ALA A 74 -8.76 1.81 -2.83
N LEU A 75 -7.77 2.71 -2.90
CA LEU A 75 -7.80 3.87 -3.81
C LEU A 75 -7.89 3.43 -5.27
N VAL A 76 -7.01 2.51 -5.68
CA VAL A 76 -6.97 1.95 -7.04
C VAL A 76 -8.29 1.26 -7.38
N ALA A 77 -8.80 0.42 -6.48
CA ALA A 77 -10.06 -0.30 -6.68
C ALA A 77 -11.24 0.67 -6.85
N CYS A 78 -11.33 1.70 -5.99
CA CYS A 78 -12.36 2.71 -6.04
C CYS A 78 -12.33 3.49 -7.36
N ALA A 79 -11.15 3.96 -7.78
CA ALA A 79 -11.00 4.67 -9.04
C ALA A 79 -11.34 3.78 -10.25
N GLY A 80 -10.87 2.52 -10.25
CA GLY A 80 -11.09 1.61 -11.36
C GLY A 80 -12.55 1.17 -11.53
N VAL A 81 -13.25 0.85 -10.43
CA VAL A 81 -14.68 0.50 -10.51
C VAL A 81 -15.51 1.71 -10.94
N THR A 82 -15.14 2.91 -10.50
CA THR A 82 -15.81 4.15 -10.89
C THR A 82 -15.63 4.42 -12.38
N LEU A 83 -14.41 4.33 -12.89
CA LEU A 83 -14.12 4.49 -14.31
C LEU A 83 -14.96 3.52 -15.15
N LYS A 84 -15.01 2.25 -14.78
CA LYS A 84 -15.79 1.23 -15.51
C LYS A 84 -17.29 1.52 -15.45
N ALA A 85 -17.83 1.86 -14.28
CA ALA A 85 -19.24 2.16 -14.10
C ALA A 85 -19.70 3.36 -14.95
N VAL A 86 -18.92 4.45 -14.94
CA VAL A 86 -19.21 5.66 -15.72
C VAL A 86 -19.08 5.40 -17.22
N ALA A 87 -18.03 4.70 -17.66
CA ALA A 87 -17.87 4.35 -19.07
C ALA A 87 -19.06 3.52 -19.58
N THR A 88 -19.53 2.56 -18.79
CA THR A 88 -20.74 1.79 -19.11
C THR A 88 -21.99 2.68 -19.18
N ALA A 89 -22.19 3.59 -18.22
CA ALA A 89 -23.36 4.48 -18.21
C ALA A 89 -23.40 5.46 -19.39
N LEU A 90 -22.24 5.83 -19.92
CA LEU A 90 -22.09 6.74 -21.07
C LEU A 90 -21.96 6.00 -22.42
N GLU A 91 -22.16 4.69 -22.44
CA GLU A 91 -22.00 3.85 -23.64
C GLU A 91 -20.60 3.95 -24.29
N ILE A 92 -19.56 4.23 -23.50
CA ILE A 92 -18.17 4.31 -23.93
C ILE A 92 -17.55 2.90 -23.83
N PRO A 93 -17.17 2.26 -24.95
CA PRO A 93 -16.63 0.90 -24.93
C PRO A 93 -15.22 0.86 -24.34
N LEU A 94 -15.12 0.49 -23.05
CA LEU A 94 -13.84 0.25 -22.37
C LEU A 94 -13.48 -1.25 -22.42
N ARG A 95 -12.55 -1.60 -23.31
CA ARG A 95 -12.04 -2.98 -23.50
C ARG A 95 -11.10 -3.43 -22.38
N ALA A 96 -10.20 -2.53 -22.00
CA ALA A 96 -9.21 -2.77 -20.96
C ALA A 96 -8.78 -1.45 -20.31
N GLY A 97 -8.32 -1.52 -19.06
CA GLY A 97 -7.75 -0.39 -18.35
C GLY A 97 -6.76 -0.85 -17.28
N THR A 98 -5.80 0.01 -16.94
CA THR A 98 -4.89 -0.18 -15.80
C THR A 98 -4.88 1.09 -14.97
N VAL A 99 -5.15 0.95 -13.68
CA VAL A 99 -5.10 2.04 -12.70
C VAL A 99 -3.90 1.79 -11.81
N ARG A 100 -3.10 2.84 -11.57
CA ARG A 100 -1.91 2.78 -10.70
C ARG A 100 -1.98 3.90 -9.67
N ALA A 101 -1.55 3.60 -8.46
CA ALA A 101 -1.32 4.59 -7.42
C ALA A 101 0.06 4.35 -6.79
N GLU A 102 0.74 5.44 -6.47
CA GLU A 102 1.99 5.44 -5.73
C GLU A 102 1.86 6.36 -4.51
N GLY A 103 2.54 6.04 -3.43
CA GLY A 103 2.56 6.85 -2.22
C GLY A 103 3.93 6.83 -1.59
N ASP A 104 4.52 8.01 -1.42
CA ASP A 104 5.82 8.17 -0.77
C ASP A 104 5.62 8.31 0.75
N LEU A 105 6.33 7.50 1.51
CA LEU A 105 6.33 7.54 2.97
C LEU A 105 7.73 7.80 3.49
N ASP A 106 7.79 8.58 4.56
CA ASP A 106 8.97 8.74 5.38
C ASP A 106 8.78 8.01 6.72
N PHE A 107 9.44 6.87 6.87
CA PHE A 107 9.32 6.05 8.07
C PHE A 107 10.03 6.64 9.30
N ARG A 108 10.81 7.73 9.16
CA ARG A 108 11.32 8.49 10.31
C ARG A 108 10.18 9.03 11.17
N GLY A 109 9.09 9.46 10.56
CA GLY A 109 7.90 9.93 11.27
C GLY A 109 7.29 8.86 12.17
N THR A 110 7.11 7.64 11.64
CA THR A 110 6.60 6.49 12.40
C THR A 110 7.52 6.09 13.55
N LEU A 111 8.84 6.20 13.36
CA LEU A 111 9.83 5.81 14.36
C LEU A 111 10.27 6.94 15.31
N GLY A 112 9.81 8.18 15.08
CA GLY A 112 10.20 9.35 15.86
C GLY A 112 11.69 9.69 15.72
N VAL A 113 12.20 9.66 14.49
CA VAL A 113 13.59 10.03 14.13
C VAL A 113 13.56 11.35 13.38
N ALA A 114 14.57 12.21 13.56
CA ALA A 114 14.76 13.45 12.82
C ALA A 114 15.89 13.26 11.80
#